data_AF-A0A7C9J2D1-F1
#
_entry.id   AF-A0A7C9J2D1-F1
#
_cell.length_a   1.000
_cell.length_b   1.000
_cell.length_c   1.000
_cell.angle_alpha   90.00
_cell.angle_beta   90.00
_cell.angle_gamma   90.00
#
_symmetry.space_group_name_H-M   'P 1'
#
loop_
_entity.id
_entity.type
_entity.pdbx_description
1 polymer ?
#
loop_
_entity_poly.entity_id
_entity_poly.type
_entity_poly.pdbx_seq_one_letter_code
_entity_poly.pdbx_strand_id
1 'polypeptide(L)'
;MLRWWRHWPTWAGYAAAVWSAVYGALGVFWALGGGGFPFAPVAGDRASGSILEGSRAGVVAPVMAVAGLVGAVVAVAMARGWGRGRARTVMLVFGWTMAATLALAIPDYTLLMLVAFAPLLLVFAFTGVPGPQDGIGDILYWHRVNLIILFLGGLLWALAALAYHRPRWTTPEAARRWGRWAVYVACAAPVPYEITRIAWYFGVPLGIPEDFLLMMRQTPGMLEVGLGGAIGSIGGCVLTHGLVSRWGEVYPRWVWFRAGERVPPALAVVPASVVAVVLVPAGLMNVRLGVDPASWGVNVPGMLWTVWGLALGVAAWAYALRRGWRSVTTVPRMSQVGPSA
;
A
#
# COMPACT_ATOMS: atom_id res chain seq x y z
N MET A 1 -0.24 19.88 11.14
CA MET A 1 0.64 18.99 10.36
C MET A 1 2.04 19.05 10.96
N LEU A 2 2.55 17.93 11.48
CA LEU A 2 3.83 17.91 12.21
C LEU A 2 5.02 18.33 11.31
N ARG A 3 5.93 19.16 11.83
CA ARG A 3 7.06 19.78 11.09
C ARG A 3 7.97 18.78 10.35
N TRP A 4 8.18 17.58 10.90
CA TRP A 4 9.03 16.52 10.30
C TRP A 4 8.59 16.07 8.91
N TRP A 5 7.28 16.12 8.59
CA TRP A 5 6.77 15.67 7.29
C TRP A 5 7.19 16.61 6.14
N ARG A 6 7.50 17.88 6.42
CA ARG A 6 8.00 18.83 5.40
C ARG A 6 9.46 18.59 5.01
N HIS A 7 10.23 17.95 5.90
CA HIS A 7 11.65 17.62 5.67
C HIS A 7 11.85 16.16 5.26
N TRP A 8 10.80 15.50 4.76
CA TRP A 8 10.91 14.11 4.30
C TRP A 8 12.05 13.81 3.33
N PRO A 9 12.43 14.70 2.38
CA PRO A 9 13.53 14.40 1.48
C PRO A 9 14.88 14.29 2.19
N THR A 10 15.06 14.90 3.37
CA THR A 10 16.33 14.89 4.10
C THR A 10 16.45 13.67 5.01
N TRP A 11 15.35 13.16 5.56
CA TRP A 11 15.39 11.98 6.45
C TRP A 11 15.14 10.65 5.72
N ALA A 12 14.49 10.64 4.55
CA ALA A 12 14.08 9.41 3.88
C ALA A 12 15.24 8.44 3.60
N GLY A 13 16.37 8.94 3.09
CA GLY A 13 17.55 8.12 2.83
C GLY A 13 18.16 7.52 4.11
N TYR A 14 18.20 8.28 5.21
CA TYR A 14 18.68 7.77 6.50
C TYR A 14 17.72 6.77 7.12
N ALA A 15 16.41 6.99 7.02
CA ALA A 15 15.42 6.03 7.50
C ALA A 15 15.48 4.70 6.74
N ALA A 16 15.62 4.74 5.40
CA ALA A 16 15.87 3.55 4.60
C ALA A 16 17.18 2.86 5.01
N ALA A 17 18.23 3.62 5.30
CA ALA A 17 19.51 3.05 5.76
C ALA A 17 19.39 2.33 7.11
N VAL A 18 18.74 2.95 8.10
CA VAL A 18 18.50 2.35 9.42
C VAL A 18 17.67 1.09 9.28
N TRP A 19 16.58 1.14 8.52
CA TRP A 19 15.74 -0.02 8.26
C TRP A 19 16.54 -1.16 7.63
N SER A 20 17.33 -0.85 6.59
CA SER A 20 18.16 -1.84 5.89
C SER A 20 19.27 -2.42 6.78
N ALA A 21 19.88 -1.62 7.66
CA ALA A 21 20.88 -2.10 8.60
C ALA A 21 20.28 -3.04 9.65
N VAL A 22 19.15 -2.67 10.25
CA VAL A 22 18.43 -3.52 11.22
C VAL A 22 17.99 -4.82 10.56
N TYR A 23 17.38 -4.75 9.38
CA TYR A 23 16.88 -5.95 8.70
C TYR A 23 18.01 -6.81 8.13
N GLY A 24 19.13 -6.19 7.74
CA GLY A 24 20.35 -6.89 7.37
C GLY A 24 20.96 -7.66 8.56
N ALA A 25 21.01 -7.05 9.75
CA ALA A 25 21.45 -7.70 10.97
C ALA A 25 20.53 -8.87 11.38
N LEU A 26 19.21 -8.72 11.25
CA LEU A 26 18.26 -9.82 11.43
C LEU A 26 18.48 -10.94 10.40
N GLY A 27 18.78 -10.58 9.14
CA GLY A 27 19.18 -11.55 8.11
C GLY A 27 20.41 -12.36 8.51
N VAL A 28 21.45 -11.71 9.05
CA VAL A 28 22.64 -12.40 9.58
C VAL A 28 22.26 -13.32 10.73
N PHE A 29 21.46 -12.83 11.68
CA PHE A 29 20.99 -13.63 12.82
C PHE A 29 20.27 -14.92 12.36
N TRP A 30 19.32 -14.83 11.43
CA TRP A 30 18.62 -16.00 10.91
C TRP A 30 19.52 -16.90 10.05
N ALA A 31 20.47 -16.33 9.31
CA ALA A 31 21.44 -17.12 8.53
C ALA A 31 22.37 -17.95 9.44
N LEU A 32 22.66 -17.46 10.64
CA LEU A 32 23.45 -18.16 11.66
C LEU A 32 22.63 -19.15 12.50
N GLY A 33 21.38 -19.42 12.15
CA GLY A 33 20.51 -20.36 12.84
C GLY A 33 19.68 -19.74 13.98
N GLY A 34 19.57 -18.42 14.03
CA GLY A 34 18.67 -17.72 14.94
C GLY A 34 17.21 -18.14 14.75
N GLY A 35 16.47 -18.28 15.85
CA GLY A 35 15.05 -18.66 15.83
C GLY A 35 14.13 -17.60 15.23
N GLY A 36 12.87 -17.98 14.95
CA GLY A 36 11.83 -17.04 14.52
C GLY A 36 12.01 -16.51 13.10
N PHE A 37 12.57 -17.30 12.19
CA PHE A 37 12.64 -16.93 10.77
C PHE A 37 11.22 -16.68 10.22
N PRO A 38 10.91 -15.45 9.74
CA PRO A 38 9.52 -15.04 9.51
C PRO A 38 8.85 -15.74 8.33
N PHE A 39 9.63 -16.38 7.45
CA PHE A 39 9.12 -17.06 6.27
C PHE A 39 9.20 -18.59 6.34
N ALA A 40 9.48 -19.13 7.53
CA ALA A 40 9.38 -20.57 7.76
C ALA A 40 7.96 -21.06 7.41
N PRO A 41 7.80 -22.33 6.98
CA PRO A 41 6.48 -22.90 6.71
C PRO A 41 5.54 -22.69 7.90
N VAL A 42 4.38 -22.08 7.64
CA VAL A 42 3.31 -21.93 8.63
C VAL A 42 2.39 -23.13 8.48
N ALA A 43 2.03 -23.80 9.58
CA ALA A 43 1.17 -24.97 9.53
C ALA A 43 -0.31 -24.59 9.27
N GLY A 44 -1.02 -25.43 8.52
CA GLY A 44 -2.49 -25.45 8.45
C GLY A 44 -3.14 -24.32 7.64
N ASP A 45 -4.27 -23.82 8.16
CA ASP A 45 -5.18 -22.80 7.63
C ASP A 45 -4.61 -21.35 7.65
N ARG A 46 -3.37 -21.18 8.09
CA ARG A 46 -2.65 -19.90 8.17
C ARG A 46 -1.74 -19.63 6.97
N ALA A 47 -1.85 -20.44 5.90
CA ALA A 47 -1.07 -20.26 4.68
C ALA A 47 -1.28 -18.85 4.12
N SER A 48 -0.20 -18.09 3.95
CA SER A 48 -0.22 -16.80 3.27
C SER A 48 0.13 -16.97 1.79
N GLY A 49 -0.27 -15.99 0.99
CA GLY A 49 0.08 -15.93 -0.43
C GLY A 49 1.46 -15.34 -0.72
N SER A 50 2.30 -15.11 0.30
CA SER A 50 3.61 -14.49 0.13
C SER A 50 4.57 -15.41 -0.62
N ILE A 51 5.33 -14.87 -1.58
CA ILE A 51 6.32 -15.63 -2.38
C ILE A 51 7.38 -16.31 -1.50
N LEU A 52 7.72 -15.70 -0.36
CA LEU A 52 8.79 -16.21 0.48
C LEU A 52 8.31 -17.22 1.51
N GLU A 53 7.00 -17.38 1.71
CA GLU A 53 6.47 -18.35 2.66
C GLU A 53 6.89 -19.78 2.31
N GLY A 54 7.25 -20.55 3.34
CA GLY A 54 7.72 -21.92 3.18
C GLY A 54 9.20 -22.00 2.80
N SER A 55 9.89 -20.87 2.70
CA SER A 55 11.31 -20.85 2.34
C SER A 55 12.22 -21.30 3.48
N ARG A 56 13.42 -21.75 3.11
CA ARG A 56 14.45 -22.18 4.06
C ARG A 56 15.29 -20.98 4.51
N ALA A 57 15.44 -20.82 5.81
CA ALA A 57 16.26 -19.76 6.42
C ALA A 57 17.70 -19.76 5.84
N GLY A 58 18.31 -20.93 5.67
CA GLY A 58 19.68 -21.05 5.13
C GLY A 58 19.86 -20.55 3.70
N VAL A 59 18.78 -20.30 2.95
CA VAL A 59 18.84 -19.74 1.58
C VAL A 59 18.44 -18.27 1.58
N VAL A 60 17.29 -17.95 2.18
CA VAL A 60 16.70 -16.61 2.09
C VAL A 60 17.34 -15.63 3.08
N ALA A 61 17.73 -16.07 4.28
CA ALA A 61 18.32 -15.18 5.28
C ALA A 61 19.68 -14.59 4.87
N PRO A 62 20.61 -15.33 4.23
CA PRO A 62 21.82 -14.74 3.66
C PRO A 62 21.54 -13.67 2.60
N VAL A 63 20.54 -13.89 1.73
CA VAL A 63 20.13 -12.90 0.72
C VAL A 63 19.58 -11.64 1.40
N MET A 64 18.75 -11.80 2.43
CA MET A 64 18.24 -10.68 3.23
C MET A 64 19.38 -9.92 3.91
N ALA A 65 20.38 -10.63 4.46
CA ALA A 65 21.56 -10.03 5.09
C ALA A 65 22.34 -9.16 4.09
N VAL A 66 22.68 -9.72 2.93
CA VAL A 66 23.42 -9.01 1.88
C VAL A 66 22.61 -7.82 1.37
N ALA A 67 21.34 -8.01 1.04
CA ALA A 67 20.47 -6.94 0.54
C ALA A 67 20.30 -5.81 1.58
N GLY A 68 20.17 -6.16 2.87
CA GLY A 68 20.08 -5.20 3.96
C GLY A 68 21.37 -4.42 4.17
N LEU A 69 22.52 -5.09 4.25
CA LEU A 69 23.82 -4.42 4.47
C LEU A 69 24.24 -3.55 3.28
N VAL A 70 24.13 -4.07 2.05
CA VAL A 70 24.36 -3.28 0.82
C VAL A 70 23.36 -2.13 0.74
N GLY A 71 22.10 -2.39 1.07
CA GLY A 71 21.05 -1.39 1.10
C GLY A 71 21.36 -0.24 2.06
N ALA A 72 21.88 -0.54 3.25
CA ALA A 72 22.27 0.49 4.22
C ALA A 72 23.34 1.43 3.64
N VAL A 73 24.37 0.87 2.99
CA VAL A 73 25.43 1.65 2.34
C VAL A 73 24.88 2.51 1.21
N VAL A 74 24.07 1.92 0.31
CA VAL A 74 23.49 2.64 -0.84
C VAL A 74 22.55 3.75 -0.35
N ALA A 75 21.73 3.51 0.66
CA ALA A 75 20.80 4.49 1.20
C ALA A 75 21.52 5.68 1.85
N VAL A 76 22.59 5.45 2.62
CA VAL A 76 23.43 6.54 3.17
C VAL A 76 24.09 7.34 2.04
N ALA A 77 24.62 6.66 1.03
CA ALA A 77 25.25 7.32 -0.10
C ALA A 77 24.24 8.16 -0.90
N MET A 78 23.00 7.69 -1.09
CA MET A 78 21.91 8.48 -1.68
C MET A 78 21.53 9.68 -0.80
N ALA A 79 21.44 9.50 0.51
CA ALA A 79 21.12 10.56 1.47
C ALA A 79 22.17 11.68 1.47
N ARG A 80 23.45 11.32 1.27
CA ARG A 80 24.57 12.26 1.15
C ARG A 80 24.71 12.87 -0.24
N GLY A 81 23.84 12.52 -1.19
CA GLY A 81 23.90 13.03 -2.56
C GLY A 81 25.10 12.53 -3.36
N TRP A 82 25.68 11.38 -2.97
CA TRP A 82 26.84 10.80 -3.64
C TRP A 82 26.46 10.19 -5.00
N GLY A 83 27.45 10.07 -5.89
CA GLY A 83 27.28 9.47 -7.22
C GLY A 83 26.86 10.45 -8.33
N ARG A 84 27.47 10.29 -9.51
CA ARG A 84 27.12 11.00 -10.75
C ARG A 84 27.06 10.00 -11.92
N GLY A 85 26.39 10.37 -13.01
CA GLY A 85 26.29 9.54 -14.22
C GLY A 85 25.81 8.12 -13.92
N ARG A 86 26.61 7.11 -14.30
CA ARG A 86 26.28 5.68 -14.12
C ARG A 86 26.05 5.30 -12.66
N ALA A 87 26.87 5.78 -11.73
CA ALA A 87 26.73 5.46 -10.30
C ALA A 87 25.35 5.90 -9.77
N ARG A 88 24.91 7.11 -10.15
CA ARG A 88 23.57 7.61 -9.81
C ARG A 88 22.46 6.70 -10.34
N THR A 89 22.59 6.25 -11.60
CA THR A 89 21.62 5.33 -12.20
C THR A 89 21.57 4.00 -11.47
N VAL A 90 22.72 3.41 -11.15
CA VAL A 90 22.80 2.13 -10.43
C VAL A 90 22.12 2.22 -9.06
N MET A 91 22.37 3.30 -8.31
CA MET A 91 21.74 3.50 -7.00
C MET A 91 20.23 3.69 -7.10
N LEU A 92 19.75 4.37 -8.15
CA LEU A 92 18.32 4.52 -8.41
C LEU A 92 17.66 3.19 -8.81
N VAL A 93 18.29 2.43 -9.68
CA VAL A 93 17.82 1.09 -10.05
C VAL A 93 17.74 0.23 -8.80
N PHE A 94 18.82 0.16 -8.01
CA PHE A 94 18.83 -0.58 -6.75
C PHE A 94 17.70 -0.13 -5.80
N GLY A 95 17.53 1.18 -5.60
CA GLY A 95 16.51 1.69 -4.69
C GLY A 95 15.08 1.40 -5.15
N TRP A 96 14.80 1.50 -6.45
CA TRP A 96 13.49 1.13 -7.00
C TRP A 96 13.27 -0.38 -7.00
N THR A 97 14.31 -1.19 -7.24
CA THR A 97 14.23 -2.65 -7.09
C THR A 97 13.90 -3.02 -5.65
N MET A 98 14.61 -2.46 -4.66
CA MET A 98 14.29 -2.67 -3.24
C MET A 98 12.85 -2.27 -2.91
N ALA A 99 12.42 -1.10 -3.35
CA ALA A 99 11.05 -0.62 -3.14
C ALA A 99 10.01 -1.59 -3.74
N ALA A 100 10.18 -1.99 -5.00
CA ALA A 100 9.27 -2.89 -5.70
C ALA A 100 9.25 -4.29 -5.06
N THR A 101 10.41 -4.85 -4.73
CA THR A 101 10.50 -6.17 -4.09
C THR A 101 9.81 -6.18 -2.73
N LEU A 102 10.13 -5.20 -1.88
CA LEU A 102 9.63 -5.15 -0.50
C LEU A 102 8.16 -4.74 -0.40
N ALA A 103 7.69 -3.81 -1.24
CA ALA A 103 6.32 -3.30 -1.16
C ALA A 103 5.33 -4.01 -2.10
N LEU A 104 5.80 -4.64 -3.19
CA LEU A 104 4.93 -5.24 -4.21
C LEU A 104 5.17 -6.74 -4.40
N ALA A 105 6.41 -7.19 -4.34
CA ALA A 105 6.73 -8.59 -4.62
C ALA A 105 6.44 -9.51 -3.43
N ILE A 106 6.93 -9.17 -2.25
CA ILE A 106 6.83 -10.03 -1.06
C ILE A 106 5.44 -9.99 -0.39
N PRO A 107 4.78 -8.83 -0.25
CA PRO A 107 3.50 -8.75 0.48
C PRO A 107 2.37 -9.56 -0.15
N ASP A 108 1.45 -9.99 0.69
CA ASP A 108 0.21 -10.69 0.36
C ASP A 108 -1.02 -9.80 0.66
N TYR A 109 -2.21 -10.39 0.86
CA TYR A 109 -3.43 -9.66 1.25
C TYR A 109 -3.38 -9.02 2.64
N THR A 110 -2.38 -9.30 3.47
CA THR A 110 -2.29 -8.80 4.86
C THR A 110 -2.49 -7.30 4.93
N LEU A 111 -1.84 -6.52 4.07
CA LEU A 111 -1.91 -5.06 4.10
C LEU A 111 -3.30 -4.55 3.71
N LEU A 112 -3.94 -5.20 2.74
CA LEU A 112 -5.30 -4.87 2.32
C LEU A 112 -6.30 -5.23 3.43
N MET A 113 -6.18 -6.42 4.03
CA MET A 113 -7.02 -6.85 5.14
C MET A 113 -6.85 -5.93 6.36
N LEU A 114 -5.62 -5.55 6.69
CA LEU A 114 -5.35 -4.62 7.79
C LEU A 114 -6.07 -3.29 7.58
N VAL A 115 -6.03 -2.73 6.37
CA VAL A 115 -6.72 -1.47 6.07
C VAL A 115 -8.24 -1.65 6.05
N ALA A 116 -8.74 -2.71 5.42
CA ALA A 116 -10.18 -2.97 5.29
C ALA A 116 -10.84 -3.25 6.65
N PHE A 117 -10.15 -3.98 7.52
CA PHE A 117 -10.64 -4.37 8.83
C PHE A 117 -10.08 -3.52 9.97
N ALA A 118 -9.29 -2.47 9.70
CA ALA A 118 -8.71 -1.60 10.74
C ALA A 118 -9.74 -1.11 11.78
N PRO A 119 -10.95 -0.63 11.39
CA PRO A 119 -11.95 -0.21 12.36
C PRO A 119 -12.40 -1.37 13.27
N LEU A 120 -12.54 -2.57 12.70
CA LEU A 120 -12.96 -3.76 13.43
C LEU A 120 -11.85 -4.26 14.36
N LEU A 121 -10.60 -4.30 13.88
CA LEU A 121 -9.42 -4.65 14.67
C LEU A 121 -9.23 -3.69 15.85
N LEU A 122 -9.53 -2.40 15.67
CA LEU A 122 -9.50 -1.43 16.75
C LEU A 122 -10.55 -1.75 17.83
N VAL A 123 -11.77 -2.11 17.43
CA VAL A 123 -12.82 -2.54 18.38
C VAL A 123 -12.37 -3.81 19.10
N PHE A 124 -11.88 -4.81 18.37
CA PHE A 124 -11.42 -6.09 18.92
C PHE A 124 -10.24 -5.95 19.88
N ALA A 125 -9.41 -4.92 19.72
CA ALA A 125 -8.33 -4.63 20.67
C ALA A 125 -8.85 -4.28 22.07
N PHE A 126 -10.09 -3.81 22.18
CA PHE A 126 -10.74 -3.49 23.46
C PHE A 126 -11.79 -4.52 23.88
N THR A 127 -12.47 -5.18 22.93
CA THR A 127 -13.58 -6.11 23.21
C THR A 127 -13.20 -7.59 23.17
N GLY A 128 -12.00 -7.92 22.70
CA GLY A 128 -11.63 -9.29 22.31
C GLY A 128 -12.06 -9.63 20.88
N VAL A 129 -11.41 -10.65 20.30
CA VAL A 129 -11.74 -11.16 18.95
C VAL A 129 -12.93 -12.11 19.07
N PRO A 130 -14.04 -11.89 18.34
CA PRO A 130 -15.16 -12.82 18.31
C PRO A 130 -14.80 -14.09 17.56
N GLY A 131 -15.07 -15.26 18.16
CA GLY A 131 -14.87 -16.56 17.52
C GLY A 131 -13.85 -17.44 18.26
N PRO A 132 -13.30 -18.47 17.58
CA PRO A 132 -12.37 -19.41 18.18
C PRO A 132 -10.92 -18.89 18.29
N GLN A 133 -10.65 -17.63 17.94
CA GLN A 133 -9.30 -17.06 18.04
C GLN A 133 -8.99 -16.65 19.49
N ASP A 134 -7.78 -16.94 19.96
CA ASP A 134 -7.32 -16.62 21.31
C ASP A 134 -6.94 -15.13 21.46
N GLY A 135 -6.78 -14.41 20.35
CA GLY A 135 -6.65 -12.95 20.32
C GLY A 135 -6.12 -12.38 19.01
N ILE A 136 -5.78 -11.08 19.02
CA ILE A 136 -5.23 -10.38 17.84
C ILE A 136 -3.92 -11.03 17.36
N GLY A 137 -3.16 -11.69 18.25
CA GLY A 137 -1.94 -12.42 17.89
C GLY A 137 -2.15 -13.55 16.88
N ASP A 138 -3.35 -14.14 16.82
CA ASP A 138 -3.69 -15.14 15.80
C ASP A 138 -3.97 -14.51 14.44
N ILE A 139 -4.41 -13.25 14.42
CA ILE A 139 -4.65 -12.49 13.19
C ILE A 139 -3.35 -11.85 12.71
N LEU A 140 -2.53 -11.31 13.61
CA LEU A 140 -1.26 -10.63 13.34
C LEU A 140 -0.09 -11.43 13.93
N TYR A 141 0.00 -12.71 13.55
CA TYR A 141 1.15 -13.53 13.90
C TYR A 141 2.42 -13.03 13.20
N TRP A 142 3.56 -13.53 13.66
CA TRP A 142 4.88 -13.01 13.33
C TRP A 142 5.13 -12.81 11.82
N HIS A 143 4.70 -13.75 10.98
CA HIS A 143 4.82 -13.65 9.54
C HIS A 143 4.16 -12.38 8.98
N ARG A 144 2.89 -12.12 9.36
CA ARG A 144 2.11 -10.96 8.90
C ARG A 144 2.69 -9.65 9.42
N VAL A 145 3.16 -9.63 10.66
CA VAL A 145 3.88 -8.47 11.22
C VAL A 145 5.16 -8.19 10.42
N ASN A 146 5.90 -9.24 10.06
CA ASN A 146 7.07 -9.11 9.23
C ASN A 146 6.75 -8.60 7.81
N LEU A 147 5.64 -9.02 7.19
CA LEU A 147 5.18 -8.45 5.92
C LEU A 147 4.88 -6.96 6.02
N ILE A 148 4.30 -6.49 7.13
CA ILE A 148 4.10 -5.07 7.40
C ILE A 148 5.45 -4.34 7.51
N ILE A 149 6.42 -4.91 8.23
CA ILE A 149 7.78 -4.33 8.38
C ILE A 149 8.47 -4.19 7.01
N LEU A 150 8.38 -5.22 6.16
CA LEU A 150 8.92 -5.23 4.80
C LEU A 150 8.24 -4.19 3.92
N PHE A 151 6.91 -4.14 3.94
CA PHE A 151 6.15 -3.15 3.18
C PHE A 151 6.55 -1.72 3.56
N LEU A 152 6.69 -1.43 4.85
CA LEU A 152 7.20 -0.14 5.33
C LEU A 152 8.63 0.14 4.84
N GLY A 153 9.50 -0.88 4.86
CA GLY A 153 10.85 -0.80 4.27
C GLY A 153 10.82 -0.42 2.79
N GLY A 154 9.94 -1.04 2.00
CA GLY A 154 9.74 -0.73 0.60
C GLY A 154 9.28 0.72 0.37
N LEU A 155 8.39 1.22 1.23
CA LEU A 155 7.98 2.63 1.19
C LEU A 155 9.12 3.60 1.51
N LEU A 156 9.95 3.27 2.50
CA LEU A 156 11.13 4.07 2.83
C LEU A 156 12.12 4.11 1.66
N TRP A 157 12.32 2.99 0.96
CA TRP A 157 13.14 2.93 -0.24
C TRP A 157 12.56 3.74 -1.41
N ALA A 158 11.25 3.68 -1.63
CA ALA A 158 10.58 4.52 -2.63
C ALA A 158 10.76 6.01 -2.33
N LEU A 159 10.60 6.41 -1.07
CA LEU A 159 10.85 7.79 -0.63
C LEU A 159 12.33 8.18 -0.81
N ALA A 160 13.29 7.33 -0.44
CA ALA A 160 14.70 7.59 -0.64
C ALA A 160 15.05 7.78 -2.13
N ALA A 161 14.51 6.94 -3.01
CA ALA A 161 14.68 7.04 -4.47
C ALA A 161 14.07 8.33 -5.04
N LEU A 162 12.85 8.70 -4.59
CA LEU A 162 12.19 9.95 -4.99
C LEU A 162 12.91 11.20 -4.48
N ALA A 163 13.47 11.15 -3.27
CA ALA A 163 14.27 12.25 -2.72
C ALA A 163 15.56 12.47 -3.52
N TYR A 164 16.20 11.37 -3.93
CA TYR A 164 17.44 11.36 -4.72
C TYR A 164 17.22 11.71 -6.21
N HIS A 165 16.07 11.36 -6.78
CA HIS A 165 15.64 11.74 -8.12
C HIS A 165 14.41 12.62 -8.06
N ARG A 166 14.60 13.93 -7.83
CA ARG A 166 13.49 14.90 -7.90
C ARG A 166 12.96 15.00 -9.35
N PRO A 167 11.78 14.47 -9.65
CA PRO A 167 11.28 14.46 -11.01
C PRO A 167 10.74 15.86 -11.38
N ARG A 168 11.17 16.39 -12.53
CA ARG A 168 10.85 17.77 -12.99
C ARG A 168 9.57 17.92 -13.80
N TRP A 169 8.84 16.84 -14.06
CA TRP A 169 7.59 16.84 -14.83
C TRP A 169 6.34 17.14 -13.97
N THR A 170 5.99 18.41 -13.79
CA THR A 170 4.68 18.80 -13.22
C THR A 170 4.18 20.11 -13.81
N THR A 171 3.45 20.04 -14.93
CA THR A 171 2.58 21.14 -15.37
C THR A 171 1.14 20.88 -14.89
N PRO A 172 0.49 21.83 -14.19
CA PRO A 172 -0.87 21.66 -13.63
C PRO A 172 -1.97 21.34 -14.66
N GLU A 173 -1.79 21.77 -15.90
CA GLU A 173 -2.80 21.70 -16.96
C GLU A 173 -2.97 20.26 -17.48
N ALA A 174 -1.87 19.54 -17.69
CA ALA A 174 -1.89 18.13 -18.09
C ALA A 174 -2.49 17.21 -17.00
N ALA A 175 -2.29 17.57 -15.72
CA ALA A 175 -2.79 16.82 -14.57
C ALA A 175 -4.34 16.77 -14.49
N ARG A 176 -5.05 17.75 -15.06
CA ARG A 176 -6.53 17.77 -15.09
C ARG A 176 -7.10 16.66 -15.97
N ARG A 177 -6.58 16.50 -17.19
CA ARG A 177 -7.14 15.56 -18.19
C ARG A 177 -6.91 14.11 -17.79
N TRP A 178 -5.70 13.77 -17.35
CA TRP A 178 -5.39 12.40 -16.93
C TRP A 178 -5.99 12.05 -15.57
N GLY A 179 -6.08 13.02 -14.66
CA GLY A 179 -6.70 12.81 -13.35
C GLY A 179 -8.17 12.41 -13.42
N ARG A 180 -8.92 12.93 -14.41
CA ARG A 180 -10.32 12.54 -14.63
C ARG A 180 -10.45 11.08 -15.10
N TRP A 181 -9.65 10.70 -16.09
CA TRP A 181 -9.60 9.30 -16.55
C TRP A 181 -9.14 8.35 -15.44
N ALA A 182 -8.15 8.75 -14.64
CA ALA A 182 -7.68 7.98 -13.51
C ALA A 182 -8.79 7.71 -12.48
N VAL A 183 -9.65 8.69 -12.18
CA VAL A 183 -10.83 8.49 -11.33
C VAL A 183 -11.81 7.50 -11.95
N TYR A 184 -12.11 7.62 -13.25
CA TYR A 184 -13.04 6.71 -13.90
C TYR A 184 -12.53 5.27 -13.93
N VAL A 185 -11.24 5.08 -14.25
CA VAL A 185 -10.60 3.76 -14.19
C VAL A 185 -10.60 3.22 -12.76
N ALA A 186 -10.29 4.04 -11.76
CA ALA A 186 -10.33 3.62 -10.36
C ALA A 186 -11.74 3.23 -9.88
N CYS A 187 -12.79 3.87 -10.38
CA CYS A 187 -14.17 3.50 -10.09
C CYS A 187 -14.64 2.25 -10.86
N ALA A 188 -14.18 2.06 -12.10
CA ALA A 188 -14.59 0.94 -12.94
C ALA A 188 -13.87 -0.37 -12.59
N ALA A 189 -12.60 -0.29 -12.19
CA ALA A 189 -11.77 -1.45 -11.90
C ALA A 189 -12.33 -2.43 -10.85
N PRO A 190 -12.93 -2.00 -9.72
CA PRO A 190 -13.51 -2.93 -8.75
C PRO A 190 -14.87 -3.52 -9.17
N VAL A 191 -15.56 -2.91 -10.14
CA VAL A 191 -16.95 -3.29 -10.52
C VAL A 191 -17.12 -4.78 -10.80
N PRO A 192 -16.24 -5.46 -11.57
CA PRO A 192 -16.38 -6.89 -11.81
C PRO A 192 -16.39 -7.73 -10.53
N TYR A 193 -15.61 -7.34 -9.52
CA TYR A 193 -15.58 -8.05 -8.24
C TYR A 193 -16.81 -7.74 -7.38
N GLU A 194 -17.34 -6.53 -7.50
CA GLU A 194 -18.61 -6.20 -6.81
C GLU A 194 -19.77 -6.98 -7.38
N ILE A 195 -19.80 -7.21 -8.69
CA ILE A 195 -20.82 -8.03 -9.34
C ILE A 195 -20.78 -9.46 -8.79
N THR A 196 -19.60 -10.08 -8.66
CA THR A 196 -19.50 -11.44 -8.10
C THR A 196 -19.92 -11.48 -6.64
N ARG A 197 -19.44 -10.56 -5.80
CA ARG A 197 -19.80 -10.50 -4.38
C ARG A 197 -21.30 -10.29 -4.14
N ILE A 198 -21.92 -9.39 -4.91
CA ILE A 198 -23.36 -9.13 -4.84
C ILE A 198 -24.15 -10.36 -5.32
N ALA A 199 -23.72 -11.00 -6.41
CA ALA A 199 -24.34 -12.23 -6.90
C ALA A 199 -24.33 -13.34 -5.83
N TRP A 200 -23.19 -13.57 -5.18
CA TRP A 200 -23.08 -14.58 -4.12
C TRP A 200 -24.00 -14.28 -2.94
N TYR A 201 -24.09 -13.01 -2.51
CA TYR A 201 -24.99 -12.60 -1.43
C TYR A 201 -26.46 -12.92 -1.76
N PHE A 202 -26.89 -12.68 -3.01
CA PHE A 202 -28.24 -13.03 -3.49
C PHE A 202 -28.41 -14.48 -3.90
N GLY A 203 -27.40 -15.33 -3.67
CA GLY A 203 -27.50 -16.75 -3.89
C GLY A 203 -27.24 -17.23 -5.32
N VAL A 204 -26.66 -16.38 -6.16
CA VAL A 204 -26.23 -16.73 -7.51
C VAL A 204 -24.75 -17.15 -7.44
N PRO A 205 -24.40 -18.41 -7.78
CA PRO A 205 -23.03 -18.92 -7.73
C PRO A 205 -22.19 -18.44 -8.93
N LEU A 206 -22.09 -17.12 -9.11
CA LEU A 206 -21.38 -16.55 -10.25
C LEU A 206 -19.88 -16.78 -10.14
N GLY A 207 -19.35 -17.67 -10.98
CA GLY A 207 -17.92 -17.97 -11.05
C GLY A 207 -17.37 -18.75 -9.86
N ILE A 208 -18.24 -19.46 -9.14
CA ILE A 208 -17.88 -20.40 -8.06
C ILE A 208 -18.78 -21.64 -8.16
N PRO A 209 -18.34 -22.81 -7.65
CA PRO A 209 -19.19 -23.99 -7.52
C PRO A 209 -20.37 -23.79 -6.54
N GLU A 210 -21.50 -24.47 -6.76
CA GLU A 210 -22.67 -24.41 -5.86
C GLU A 210 -22.36 -24.86 -4.43
N ASP A 211 -21.53 -25.88 -4.25
CA ASP A 211 -21.11 -26.38 -2.94
C ASP A 211 -20.27 -25.34 -2.18
N PHE A 212 -19.44 -24.57 -2.91
CA PHE A 212 -18.71 -23.45 -2.32
C PHE A 212 -19.66 -22.35 -1.85
N LEU A 213 -20.69 -22.00 -2.64
CA LEU A 213 -21.71 -21.04 -2.22
C LEU A 213 -22.52 -21.55 -1.01
N LEU A 214 -22.84 -22.84 -0.95
CA LEU A 214 -23.48 -23.45 0.21
C LEU A 214 -22.60 -23.33 1.47
N MET A 215 -21.30 -23.57 1.35
CA MET A 215 -20.35 -23.37 2.43
C MET A 215 -20.32 -21.90 2.90
N MET A 216 -20.34 -20.95 1.97
CA MET A 216 -20.39 -19.52 2.31
C MET A 216 -21.66 -19.15 3.09
N ARG A 217 -22.81 -19.75 2.75
CA ARG A 217 -24.08 -19.55 3.47
C ARG A 217 -24.08 -20.18 4.87
N GLN A 218 -23.42 -21.32 5.02
CA GLN A 218 -23.31 -22.04 6.30
C GLN A 218 -22.29 -21.38 7.24
N THR A 219 -21.36 -20.60 6.70
CA THR A 219 -20.35 -19.87 7.47
C THR A 219 -20.90 -18.53 7.95
N PRO A 220 -21.09 -18.33 9.27
CA PRO A 220 -21.72 -17.11 9.79
C PRO A 220 -20.96 -15.84 9.39
N GLY A 221 -21.66 -14.86 8.80
CA GLY A 221 -21.11 -13.55 8.46
C GLY A 221 -20.30 -13.49 7.17
N MET A 222 -20.04 -14.60 6.48
CA MET A 222 -19.15 -14.62 5.32
C MET A 222 -19.74 -13.85 4.13
N LEU A 223 -21.03 -14.06 3.83
CA LEU A 223 -21.73 -13.36 2.76
C LEU A 223 -21.94 -11.88 3.11
N GLU A 224 -22.22 -11.57 4.36
CA GLU A 224 -22.40 -10.21 4.87
C GLU A 224 -21.10 -9.40 4.79
N VAL A 225 -19.94 -10.01 5.11
CA VAL A 225 -18.62 -9.41 4.92
C VAL A 225 -18.34 -9.14 3.44
N GLY A 226 -18.69 -10.10 2.56
CA GLY A 226 -18.60 -9.92 1.11
C GLY A 226 -19.42 -8.72 0.62
N LEU A 227 -20.70 -8.66 1.00
CA LEU A 227 -21.60 -7.55 0.67
C LEU A 227 -21.13 -6.22 1.26
N GLY A 228 -20.70 -6.21 2.52
CA GLY A 228 -20.16 -5.03 3.19
C GLY A 228 -18.93 -4.48 2.47
N GLY A 229 -18.07 -5.37 1.97
CA GLY A 229 -16.95 -4.98 1.11
C GLY A 229 -17.39 -4.37 -0.22
N ALA A 230 -18.49 -4.84 -0.82
CA ALA A 230 -19.04 -4.26 -2.04
C ALA A 230 -19.66 -2.88 -1.82
N ILE A 231 -20.43 -2.71 -0.75
CA ILE A 231 -20.97 -1.42 -0.33
C ILE A 231 -19.84 -0.45 -0.01
N GLY A 232 -18.81 -0.90 0.71
CA GLY A 232 -17.62 -0.11 1.02
C GLY A 232 -16.87 0.34 -0.24
N SER A 233 -16.77 -0.53 -1.25
CA SER A 233 -16.19 -0.21 -2.55
C SER A 233 -16.98 0.85 -3.32
N ILE A 234 -18.31 0.74 -3.34
CA ILE A 234 -19.21 1.76 -3.92
C ILE A 234 -19.03 3.10 -3.21
N GLY A 235 -19.00 3.10 -1.86
CA GLY A 235 -18.69 4.30 -1.06
C GLY A 235 -17.30 4.86 -1.38
N GLY A 236 -16.31 3.99 -1.55
CA GLY A 236 -14.96 4.34 -2.00
C GLY A 236 -14.92 4.98 -3.39
N CYS A 237 -15.75 4.52 -4.34
CA CYS A 237 -15.89 5.16 -5.65
C CYS A 237 -16.52 6.55 -5.53
N VAL A 238 -17.55 6.73 -4.69
CA VAL A 238 -18.09 8.06 -4.39
C VAL A 238 -16.98 8.96 -3.86
N LEU A 239 -16.21 8.53 -2.86
CA LEU A 239 -15.06 9.27 -2.33
C LEU A 239 -14.00 9.59 -3.40
N THR A 240 -13.70 8.63 -4.28
CA THR A 240 -12.75 8.78 -5.38
C THR A 240 -13.24 9.80 -6.41
N HIS A 241 -14.54 9.83 -6.71
CA HIS A 241 -15.14 10.84 -7.58
C HIS A 241 -15.02 12.26 -7.00
N GLY A 242 -14.96 12.38 -5.67
CA GLY A 242 -14.62 13.61 -4.96
C GLY A 242 -13.30 14.22 -5.41
N LEU A 243 -12.32 13.40 -5.81
CA LEU A 243 -11.03 13.88 -6.29
C LEU A 243 -11.15 14.74 -7.55
N VAL A 244 -12.20 14.63 -8.35
CA VAL A 244 -12.39 15.43 -9.58
C VAL A 244 -13.61 16.36 -9.50
N SER A 245 -14.27 16.39 -8.35
CA SER A 245 -15.52 17.12 -8.13
C SER A 245 -15.33 18.29 -7.17
N ARG A 246 -16.23 19.29 -7.25
CA ARG A 246 -16.19 20.47 -6.37
C ARG A 246 -16.29 20.13 -4.88
N TRP A 247 -17.01 19.07 -4.51
CA TRP A 247 -17.22 18.72 -3.12
C TRP A 247 -15.97 18.11 -2.44
N GLY A 248 -15.03 17.57 -3.21
CA GLY A 248 -13.72 17.18 -2.68
C GLY A 248 -12.79 18.39 -2.51
N GLU A 249 -13.21 19.58 -2.93
CA GLU A 249 -12.45 20.82 -2.80
C GLU A 249 -13.02 21.77 -1.75
N VAL A 250 -14.35 21.77 -1.62
CA VAL A 250 -15.15 22.58 -0.70
C VAL A 250 -16.23 21.70 -0.09
N TYR A 251 -16.40 21.74 1.22
CA TYR A 251 -17.38 20.91 1.92
C TYR A 251 -18.81 21.17 1.38
N PRO A 252 -19.54 20.13 0.97
CA PRO A 252 -20.88 20.27 0.43
C PRO A 252 -21.89 20.63 1.53
N ARG A 253 -23.05 21.17 1.13
CA ARG A 253 -24.07 21.71 2.06
C ARG A 253 -24.68 20.66 2.99
N TRP A 254 -24.62 19.38 2.64
CA TRP A 254 -25.06 18.28 3.51
C TRP A 254 -24.10 17.98 4.67
N VAL A 255 -22.85 18.49 4.62
CA VAL A 255 -21.93 18.50 5.77
C VAL A 255 -22.19 19.76 6.58
N TRP A 256 -23.31 19.75 7.30
CA TRP A 256 -23.89 20.93 7.97
C TRP A 256 -22.91 21.72 8.87
N PHE A 257 -21.95 21.05 9.51
CA PHE A 257 -20.99 21.68 10.44
C PHE A 257 -19.74 22.29 9.77
N ARG A 258 -19.50 22.06 8.47
CA ARG A 258 -18.33 22.57 7.72
C ARG A 258 -18.68 23.12 6.33
N ALA A 259 -19.97 23.21 6.00
CA ALA A 259 -20.43 23.57 4.66
C ALA A 259 -19.80 24.88 4.16
N GLY A 260 -19.27 24.86 2.93
CA GLY A 260 -18.64 26.03 2.31
C GLY A 260 -17.17 26.25 2.69
N GLU A 261 -16.64 25.55 3.70
CA GLU A 261 -15.20 25.59 4.01
C GLU A 261 -14.38 24.81 2.97
N ARG A 262 -13.10 25.18 2.80
CA ARG A 262 -12.17 24.45 1.94
C ARG A 262 -11.74 23.15 2.61
N VAL A 263 -11.83 22.04 1.88
CA VAL A 263 -11.34 20.73 2.35
C VAL A 263 -9.80 20.75 2.39
N PRO A 264 -9.15 20.44 3.51
CA PRO A 264 -7.70 20.27 3.56
C PRO A 264 -7.24 19.18 2.57
N PRO A 265 -6.29 19.44 1.65
CA PRO A 265 -5.91 18.47 0.61
C PRO A 265 -5.46 17.11 1.17
N ALA A 266 -4.85 17.10 2.36
CA ALA A 266 -4.39 15.88 3.02
C ALA A 266 -5.51 14.91 3.37
N LEU A 267 -6.74 15.40 3.65
CA LEU A 267 -7.88 14.52 3.94
C LEU A 267 -8.27 13.65 2.74
N ALA A 268 -8.00 14.10 1.52
CA ALA A 268 -8.31 13.34 0.31
C ALA A 268 -7.12 12.47 -0.13
N VAL A 269 -5.90 13.02 -0.17
CA VAL A 269 -4.75 12.30 -0.75
C VAL A 269 -4.22 11.24 0.19
N VAL A 270 -4.19 11.46 1.52
CA VAL A 270 -3.60 10.47 2.44
C VAL A 270 -4.39 9.16 2.40
N PRO A 271 -5.73 9.14 2.60
CA PRO A 271 -6.49 7.91 2.51
C PRO A 271 -6.42 7.28 1.12
N ALA A 272 -6.55 8.08 0.06
CA ALA A 272 -6.47 7.58 -1.31
C ALA A 272 -5.09 6.95 -1.62
N SER A 273 -4.00 7.54 -1.12
CA SER A 273 -2.65 6.99 -1.29
C SER A 273 -2.45 5.72 -0.48
N VAL A 274 -2.95 5.65 0.75
CA VAL A 274 -2.88 4.43 1.58
C VAL A 274 -3.58 3.28 0.86
N VAL A 275 -4.83 3.48 0.43
CA VAL A 275 -5.60 2.47 -0.31
C VAL A 275 -4.90 2.10 -1.62
N ALA A 276 -4.40 3.09 -2.38
CA ALA A 276 -3.70 2.85 -3.63
C ALA A 276 -2.49 1.93 -3.46
N VAL A 277 -1.63 2.19 -2.47
CA VAL A 277 -0.40 1.40 -2.28
C VAL A 277 -0.70 -0.02 -1.79
N VAL A 278 -1.71 -0.24 -0.93
CA VAL A 278 -2.03 -1.59 -0.45
C VAL A 278 -2.78 -2.44 -1.48
N LEU A 279 -3.51 -1.83 -2.41
CA LEU A 279 -4.23 -2.55 -3.47
C LEU A 279 -3.31 -3.18 -4.52
N VAL A 280 -2.18 -2.53 -4.84
CA VAL A 280 -1.25 -3.00 -5.88
C VAL A 280 -0.66 -4.39 -5.57
N PRO A 281 -0.05 -4.66 -4.39
CA PRO A 281 0.44 -6.01 -4.07
C PRO A 281 -0.69 -7.03 -4.03
N ALA A 282 -1.86 -6.67 -3.52
CA ALA A 282 -3.02 -7.56 -3.47
C ALA A 282 -3.49 -7.98 -4.88
N GLY A 283 -3.59 -7.04 -5.82
CA GLY A 283 -3.92 -7.37 -7.22
C GLY A 283 -2.83 -8.20 -7.89
N LEU A 284 -1.55 -7.92 -7.61
CA LEU A 284 -0.44 -8.69 -8.16
C LEU A 284 -0.40 -10.12 -7.60
N MET A 285 -0.78 -10.31 -6.34
CA MET A 285 -0.96 -11.62 -5.74
C MET A 285 -2.07 -12.41 -6.47
N ASN A 286 -3.24 -11.80 -6.75
CA ASN A 286 -4.30 -12.44 -7.54
C ASN A 286 -3.77 -12.96 -8.89
N VAL A 287 -2.94 -12.17 -9.59
CA VAL A 287 -2.34 -12.57 -10.87
C VAL A 287 -1.42 -13.79 -10.70
N ARG A 288 -0.65 -13.86 -9.61
CA ARG A 288 0.30 -14.96 -9.36
C ARG A 288 -0.38 -16.28 -8.98
N LEU A 289 -1.53 -16.21 -8.32
CA LEU A 289 -2.31 -17.41 -7.97
C LEU A 289 -2.84 -18.16 -9.21
N GLY A 290 -2.75 -17.56 -10.40
CA GLY A 290 -3.27 -18.16 -11.64
C GLY A 290 -4.79 -18.06 -11.73
N VAL A 291 -5.40 -18.78 -12.66
CA VAL A 291 -6.85 -18.81 -12.82
C VAL A 291 -7.32 -20.24 -12.62
N ASP A 292 -8.22 -20.45 -11.67
CA ASP A 292 -9.02 -21.66 -11.59
C ASP A 292 -10.32 -21.44 -12.40
N PRO A 293 -10.54 -22.16 -13.52
CA PRO A 293 -11.75 -22.03 -14.31
C PRO A 293 -13.03 -22.35 -13.52
N ALA A 294 -12.95 -23.19 -12.49
CA ALA A 294 -14.11 -23.56 -11.66
C ALA A 294 -14.49 -22.46 -10.66
N SER A 295 -13.52 -21.66 -10.20
CA SER A 295 -13.67 -20.68 -9.12
C SER A 295 -13.19 -19.28 -9.49
N TRP A 296 -13.21 -18.94 -10.79
CA TRP A 296 -12.65 -17.69 -11.31
C TRP A 296 -13.22 -16.43 -10.65
N GLY A 297 -14.46 -16.49 -10.16
CA GLY A 297 -15.14 -15.38 -9.50
C GLY A 297 -14.46 -14.92 -8.21
N VAL A 298 -13.66 -15.78 -7.58
CA VAL A 298 -12.92 -15.49 -6.34
C VAL A 298 -11.72 -14.58 -6.57
N ASN A 299 -10.98 -14.79 -7.67
CA ASN A 299 -9.66 -14.18 -7.82
C ASN A 299 -9.48 -13.37 -9.11
N VAL A 300 -10.12 -13.76 -10.23
CA VAL A 300 -9.95 -13.09 -11.53
C VAL A 300 -10.36 -11.61 -11.45
N PRO A 301 -11.52 -11.24 -10.88
CA PRO A 301 -11.84 -9.83 -10.72
C PRO A 301 -10.84 -9.09 -9.82
N GLY A 302 -10.26 -9.78 -8.83
CA GLY A 302 -9.23 -9.25 -7.93
C GLY A 302 -7.92 -8.87 -8.63
N MET A 303 -7.63 -9.41 -9.81
CA MET A 303 -6.47 -9.02 -10.62
C MET A 303 -6.53 -7.52 -11.02
N LEU A 304 -7.73 -6.97 -11.16
CA LEU A 304 -7.94 -5.55 -11.47
C LEU A 304 -7.63 -4.63 -10.29
N TRP A 305 -7.39 -5.14 -9.07
CA TRP A 305 -6.98 -4.32 -7.94
C TRP A 305 -5.65 -3.60 -8.18
N THR A 306 -4.76 -4.19 -8.98
CA THR A 306 -3.52 -3.52 -9.42
C THR A 306 -3.84 -2.26 -10.23
N VAL A 307 -4.75 -2.40 -11.19
CA VAL A 307 -5.20 -1.29 -12.04
C VAL A 307 -5.92 -0.24 -11.19
N TRP A 308 -6.77 -0.68 -10.27
CA TRP A 308 -7.47 0.16 -9.32
C TRP A 308 -6.50 0.99 -8.46
N GLY A 309 -5.53 0.33 -7.82
CA GLY A 309 -4.54 0.98 -6.96
C GLY A 309 -3.68 1.99 -7.73
N LEU A 310 -3.19 1.63 -8.92
CA LEU A 310 -2.42 2.55 -9.77
C LEU A 310 -3.25 3.75 -10.21
N ALA A 311 -4.49 3.53 -10.67
CA ALA A 311 -5.38 4.58 -11.10
C ALA A 311 -5.75 5.53 -9.94
N LEU A 312 -6.02 4.99 -8.74
CA LEU A 312 -6.28 5.77 -7.55
C LEU A 312 -5.06 6.59 -7.12
N GLY A 313 -3.86 6.02 -7.19
CA GLY A 313 -2.61 6.73 -6.92
C GLY A 313 -2.40 7.90 -7.88
N VAL A 314 -2.64 7.70 -9.18
CA VAL A 314 -2.59 8.77 -10.19
C VAL A 314 -3.67 9.83 -9.95
N ALA A 315 -4.88 9.44 -9.56
CA ALA A 315 -5.97 10.36 -9.24
C ALA A 315 -5.63 11.23 -8.02
N ALA A 316 -5.13 10.61 -6.95
CA ALA A 316 -4.69 11.28 -5.73
C ALA A 316 -3.53 12.26 -6.04
N TRP A 317 -2.59 11.84 -6.89
CA TRP A 317 -1.50 12.67 -7.35
C TRP A 317 -1.98 13.90 -8.13
N ALA A 318 -2.86 13.69 -9.12
CA ALA A 318 -3.44 14.76 -9.91
C ALA A 318 -4.21 15.76 -9.02
N TYR A 319 -4.96 15.28 -8.04
CA TYR A 319 -5.62 16.14 -7.04
C TYR A 319 -4.60 16.95 -6.23
N ALA A 320 -3.54 16.32 -5.74
CA ALA A 320 -2.48 17.01 -4.98
C ALA A 320 -1.80 18.13 -5.78
N LEU A 321 -1.53 17.90 -7.07
CA LEU A 321 -0.96 18.90 -7.98
C LEU A 321 -1.91 20.09 -8.20
N ARG A 322 -3.19 19.83 -8.49
CA ARG A 322 -4.19 20.90 -8.68
C ARG A 322 -4.39 21.76 -7.44
N ARG A 323 -4.22 21.17 -6.26
CA ARG A 323 -4.36 21.84 -4.96
C ARG A 323 -3.09 22.54 -4.48
N GLY A 324 -2.01 22.55 -5.29
CA GLY A 324 -0.77 23.26 -4.95
C GLY A 324 -0.05 22.70 -3.72
N TRP A 325 -0.29 21.44 -3.34
CA TRP A 325 0.27 20.88 -2.11
C TRP A 325 1.81 20.81 -2.16
N ARG A 326 2.40 20.56 -3.33
CA ARG A 326 3.86 20.59 -3.49
C ARG A 326 4.47 21.96 -3.13
N SER A 327 3.78 23.06 -3.43
CA SER A 327 4.26 24.43 -3.25
C SER A 327 4.46 24.81 -1.76
N VAL A 328 3.74 24.15 -0.86
CA VAL A 328 3.79 24.40 0.60
C VAL A 328 4.96 23.67 1.29
N THR A 329 5.63 22.75 0.59
CA THR A 329 6.78 21.98 1.11
C THR A 329 8.15 22.51 0.69
N THR A 330 8.21 23.51 -0.19
CA THR A 330 9.43 24.23 -0.53
C THR A 330 9.72 25.31 0.53
N VAL A 331 10.72 25.05 1.38
CA VAL A 331 11.32 26.08 2.25
C VAL A 331 11.81 27.23 1.35
N PRO A 332 11.57 28.51 1.69
CA PRO A 332 12.12 29.62 0.94
C PRO A 332 13.64 29.47 0.92
N ARG A 333 14.24 29.54 -0.26
CA ARG A 333 15.68 29.70 -0.40
C ARG A 333 15.99 31.05 0.27
N MET A 334 16.56 31.04 1.48
CA MET A 334 17.07 32.25 2.11
C MET A 334 18.09 32.83 1.11
N SER A 335 17.68 33.88 0.41
CA SER A 335 18.57 34.73 -0.37
C SER A 335 19.66 35.18 0.57
N GLN A 336 20.91 34.89 0.22
CA GLN A 336 22.05 35.55 0.84
C GLN A 336 21.86 37.05 0.65
N VAL A 337 21.49 37.73 1.72
CA VAL A 337 21.65 39.17 1.84
C VAL A 337 23.16 39.36 2.02
N GLY A 338 23.85 39.67 0.93
CA GLY A 338 25.22 40.17 1.01
C GLY A 338 25.21 41.48 1.78
N PRO A 339 26.16 41.72 2.71
CA PRO A 339 26.25 43.00 3.37
C PRO A 339 26.63 44.07 2.35
N SER A 340 25.75 45.06 2.21
CA SER A 340 26.08 46.35 1.65
C SER A 340 26.83 47.17 2.71
N ALA A 341 28.15 47.24 2.59
CA ALA A 341 29.04 48.35 2.97
C ALA A 341 30.49 47.86 2.85
#